data_AF-E6QH62-F1
#
_entry.id   AF-E6QH62-F1
#
_cell.length_a   1.000
_cell.length_b   1.000
_cell.length_c   1.000
_cell.angle_alpha   90.00
_cell.angle_beta   90.00
_cell.angle_gamma   90.00
#
_symmetry.space_group_name_H-M   'P 1'
#
loop_
_entity.id
_entity.type
_entity.pdbx_description
1 polymer ?
#
loop_
_entity_poly.entity_id
_entity_poly.type
_entity_poly.pdbx_seq_one_letter_code
_entity_poly.pdbx_strand_id
1 'polypeptide(L)' 'MTDIHVTQDMARILDCLRDGPSTCRDIANSLRLTHSRTNALLVELARKQTVHAPRCAINAKGGNVNLWELKTRKKVAT' A
#
# COMPACT_ATOMS: atom_id res chain seq x y z
N MET A 1 10.33 8.89 -17.92
CA MET A 1 8.94 8.56 -18.31
C MET A 1 8.40 7.57 -17.31
N THR A 2 7.39 7.94 -16.52
CA THR A 2 6.70 6.98 -15.64
C THR A 2 5.83 6.11 -16.51
N ASP A 3 6.11 4.80 -16.54
CA ASP A 3 5.37 3.81 -17.32
C ASP A 3 3.86 3.90 -16.99
N ILE A 4 3.00 3.89 -18.02
CA ILE A 4 1.54 3.99 -17.86
C ILE A 4 1.03 2.87 -16.94
N HIS A 5 1.61 1.67 -17.02
CA HIS A 5 1.25 0.54 -16.17
C HIS A 5 1.64 0.78 -14.71
N VAL A 6 2.75 1.46 -14.45
CA VAL A 6 3.16 1.82 -13.08
C VAL A 6 2.17 2.80 -12.47
N THR A 7 1.71 3.78 -13.24
CA THR A 7 0.73 4.77 -12.76
C THR A 7 -0.62 4.13 -12.49
N GLN A 8 -1.08 3.22 -13.37
CA GLN A 8 -2.31 2.45 -13.16
C GLN A 8 -2.23 1.54 -11.94
N ASP A 9 -1.12 0.80 -11.78
CA ASP A 9 -0.95 -0.07 -10.61
C ASP A 9 -0.90 0.73 -9.30
N MET A 10 -0.25 1.90 -9.29
CA MET A 10 -0.28 2.80 -8.13
C MET A 10 -1.71 3.22 -7.79
N ALA A 11 -2.52 3.62 -8.78
CA ALA A 11 -3.91 4.00 -8.55
C ALA A 11 -4.73 2.84 -7.98
N ARG A 12 -4.58 1.64 -8.54
CA ARG A 12 -5.25 0.42 -8.06
C ARG A 12 -4.86 0.05 -6.62
N ILE A 13 -3.58 0.23 -6.25
CA ILE A 13 -3.13 0.03 -4.86
C ILE A 13 -3.83 1.02 -3.92
N LEU A 14 -3.94 2.29 -4.31
CA LEU A 14 -4.64 3.30 -3.50
C LEU A 14 -6.13 2.96 -3.34
N ASP A 15 -6.78 2.45 -4.38
CA ASP A 15 -8.16 1.98 -4.31
C ASP A 15 -8.32 0.82 -3.30
N CYS A 16 -7.42 -0.17 -3.31
CA CYS A 16 -7.44 -1.26 -2.31
C CYS A 16 -7.33 -0.75 -0.86
N LEU A 17 -6.63 0.36 -0.64
CA LEU A 17 -6.42 0.92 0.70
C LEU A 17 -7.55 1.86 1.15
N ARG A 18 -8.54 2.15 0.29
CA ARG A 18 -9.72 2.95 0.68
C ARG A 18 -10.62 2.21 1.65
N ASP A 19 -10.71 0.88 1.52
CA ASP A 19 -11.54 0.03 2.39
C ASP A 19 -10.89 -0.24 3.75
N GLY A 20 -9.58 0.06 3.89
CA GLY A 20 -8.85 -0.03 5.13
C GLY A 20 -7.39 -0.45 4.97
N PRO A 21 -6.66 -0.60 6.10
CA PRO A 21 -5.27 -1.06 6.09
C PRO A 21 -5.17 -2.48 5.54
N SER A 22 -4.13 -2.74 4.74
CA SER A 22 -3.95 -4.04 4.09
C SER A 22 -2.48 -4.42 3.99
N THR A 23 -2.18 -5.72 3.97
CA THR A 23 -0.79 -6.18 3.82
C THR A 23 -0.35 -6.13 2.36
N CYS A 24 0.97 -6.09 2.12
CA CYS A 24 1.51 -6.20 0.76
C CYS A 24 1.04 -7.49 0.05
N ARG A 25 0.88 -8.59 0.80
CA ARG A 25 0.37 -9.85 0.26
C ARG A 25 -1.08 -9.74 -0.19
N ASP A 26 -1.94 -9.15 0.63
CA ASP A 26 -3.37 -9.04 0.32
C ASP A 26 -3.60 -8.15 -0.91
N ILE A 27 -2.88 -7.04 -0.99
CA ILE A 27 -2.90 -6.13 -2.15
C ILE A 27 -2.39 -6.85 -3.41
N ALA A 28 -1.25 -7.56 -3.31
CA ALA A 28 -0.68 -8.30 -4.44
C ALA A 28 -1.66 -9.34 -4.99
N ASN A 29 -2.32 -10.09 -4.10
CA ASN A 29 -3.33 -11.09 -4.45
C ASN A 29 -4.55 -10.44 -5.11
N SER A 30 -5.08 -9.35 -4.53
CA SER A 30 -6.25 -8.64 -5.05
C SER A 30 -5.99 -8.09 -6.46
N LEU A 31 -4.81 -7.52 -6.70
CA LEU A 31 -4.47 -6.89 -7.96
C LEU A 31 -3.85 -7.83 -9.00
N ARG A 32 -3.58 -9.09 -8.62
CA ARG A 32 -2.82 -10.09 -9.40
C ARG A 32 -1.43 -9.59 -9.81
N LEU A 33 -0.76 -8.89 -8.90
CA LEU A 33 0.61 -8.41 -9.07
C LEU A 33 1.59 -9.30 -8.31
N THR A 34 2.86 -9.29 -8.69
CA THR A 34 3.89 -9.95 -7.88
C THR A 34 4.08 -9.19 -6.56
N HIS A 35 4.47 -9.92 -5.52
CA HIS A 35 4.77 -9.32 -4.22
C HIS A 35 5.88 -8.26 -4.34
N SER A 36 6.94 -8.55 -5.12
CA SER A 36 8.05 -7.61 -5.33
C SER A 36 7.60 -6.32 -6.02
N ARG A 37 6.74 -6.41 -7.05
CA ARG A 37 6.18 -5.24 -7.73
C ARG A 37 5.31 -4.42 -6.78
N THR A 38 4.42 -5.09 -6.06
CA THR A 38 3.53 -4.43 -5.09
C THR A 38 4.32 -3.71 -4.00
N ASN A 39 5.35 -4.36 -3.44
CA ASN A 39 6.21 -3.75 -2.44
C ASN A 39 6.98 -2.53 -2.98
N ALA A 40 7.53 -2.61 -4.19
CA ALA A 40 8.20 -1.47 -4.82
C ALA A 40 7.25 -0.27 -5.00
N LEU A 41 6.01 -0.53 -5.45
CA LEU A 41 4.99 0.51 -5.60
C LEU A 41 4.54 1.11 -4.27
N LEU A 42 4.39 0.30 -3.22
CA LEU A 42 4.07 0.76 -1.87
C LEU A 42 5.18 1.66 -1.30
N VAL A 43 6.45 1.27 -1.47
CA VAL A 43 7.61 2.08 -1.07
C VAL A 43 7.64 3.40 -1.84
N GLU A 44 7.39 3.39 -3.15
CA GLU A 44 7.29 4.61 -3.96
C GLU A 44 6.14 5.52 -3.52
N LEU A 45 4.97 4.96 -3.24
CA LEU A 45 3.83 5.71 -2.70
C LEU A 45 4.12 6.28 -1.31
N ALA A 46 4.87 5.55 -0.47
CA ALA A 46 5.28 6.02 0.84
C ALA A 46 6.28 7.17 0.76
N ARG A 47 7.24 7.10 -0.19
CA ARG A 47 8.16 8.19 -0.51
C ARG A 47 7.40 9.45 -0.95
N LYS A 48 6.30 9.28 -1.68
CA LYS A 48 5.36 10.36 -2.07
C LYS A 48 4.42 10.80 -0.94
N GLN A 49 4.54 10.22 0.25
CA GLN A 49 3.69 10.45 1.41
C GLN A 49 2.19 10.17 1.17
N THR A 50 1.87 9.27 0.24
CA THR A 50 0.47 8.90 -0.05
C THR A 50 -0.01 7.77 0.85
N VAL A 51 0.90 6.87 1.23
CA VAL A 51 0.64 5.74 2.14
C VAL A 51 1.69 5.70 3.24
N HIS A 52 1.41 4.98 4.32
CA HIS A 52 2.37 4.66 5.36
C HIS A 52 2.06 3.30 5.97
N ALA A 53 3.02 2.74 6.70
CA ALA A 53 2.84 1.49 7.45
C ALA A 53 3.23 1.70 8.91
N PRO A 54 2.35 2.29 9.75
CA PRO A 54 2.68 2.58 11.15
C PRO A 54 2.50 1.36 12.06
N ARG A 55 1.87 0.29 11.53
CA ARG A 55 1.48 -0.89 12.29
C ARG A 55 1.94 -2.15 11.55
N CYS A 56 2.22 -3.18 12.35
CA CYS A 56 2.49 -4.52 11.84
C CYS A 56 1.42 -5.49 12.36
N ALA A 57 1.06 -6.47 11.53
CA ALA A 57 0.31 -7.65 11.93
C ALA A 57 1.25 -8.85 12.12
N ILE A 58 0.81 -9.86 12.87
CA ILE A 58 1.50 -11.14 12.97
C ILE A 58 0.92 -12.08 11.92
N ASN A 59 1.77 -12.59 11.03
CA ASN A 59 1.37 -13.59 10.05
C ASN A 59 1.24 -14.99 10.69
N ALA A 60 0.69 -15.96 9.95
CA ALA A 60 0.51 -17.34 10.44
C ALA A 60 1.81 -18.06 10.85
N LYS A 61 2.98 -17.56 10.44
CA LYS A 61 4.30 -18.08 10.82
C LYS A 61 4.92 -17.32 12.00
N GLY A 62 4.17 -16.43 12.66
CA GLY A 62 4.65 -15.61 13.78
C GLY A 62 5.48 -14.39 13.37
N GLY A 63 5.63 -14.10 12.07
CA GLY A 63 6.42 -12.97 11.59
C GLY A 63 5.64 -11.67 11.51
N ASN A 64 6.28 -10.55 11.84
CA ASN A 64 5.72 -9.21 11.64
C ASN A 64 5.58 -8.91 10.14
N VAL A 65 4.41 -8.41 9.74
CA VAL A 65 4.13 -7.92 8.38
C VAL A 65 3.53 -6.52 8.43
N ASN A 66 4.02 -5.61 7.59
CA ASN A 66 3.54 -4.24 7.54
C ASN A 66 2.07 -4.18 7.09
N LEU A 67 1.25 -3.45 7.84
CA LEU A 67 -0.07 -3.01 7.43
C LEU A 67 0.04 -1.63 6.81
N TRP A 68 -0.22 -1.55 5.52
CA TRP A 68 -0.18 -0.31 4.75
C TRP A 68 -1.54 0.36 4.80
N GLU A 69 -1.57 1.67 4.98
CA GLU A 69 -2.81 2.47 4.97
C GLU A 69 -2.61 3.81 4.27
N LEU A 70 -3.71 4.42 3.82
CA LEU A 70 -3.69 5.75 3.23
C LEU A 70 -3.28 6.78 4.29
N LYS A 71 -2.35 7.67 3.92
CA LYS A 71 -2.01 8.81 4.78
C LYS A 71 -3.18 9.81 4.72
N THR A 72 -4.08 9.75 5.69
CA THR A 72 -5.15 10.76 5.79
C THR A 72 -4.49 12.12 6.02
N ARG A 73 -4.71 13.08 5.12
CA ARG A 73 -4.40 14.48 5.44
C ARG A 73 -5.27 14.83 6.63
N LYS A 74 -4.66 15.11 7.79
CA LYS A 74 -5.39 15.76 8.89
C LYS A 74 -5.99 17.04 8.29
N LYS A 75 -7.29 17.04 8.03
CA LYS A 75 -8.01 18.30 7.91
C LYS A 75 -7.87 18.92 9.29
N VAL A 76 -7.05 19.96 9.40
CA VAL A 76 -7.15 20.88 10.52
C VAL A 76 -8.56 21.43 10.42
N ALA A 77 -9.46 20.92 11.26
CA ALA A 77 -10.75 21.54 11.47
C ALA A 77 -10.44 22.96 11.95
N THR A 78 -10.77 23.94 11.13
CA THR A 78 -10.65 25.37 11.45
C THR A 78 -11.86 25.77 12.27
#